data_AF-A0A935XHV8-F1
#
_entry.id   AF-A0A935XHV8-F1
#
_cell.length_a   1.000
_cell.length_b   1.000
_cell.length_c   1.000
_cell.angle_alpha   90.00
_cell.angle_beta   90.00
_cell.angle_gamma   90.00
#
_symmetry.space_group_name_H-M   'P 1'
#
loop_
_entity.id
_entity.type
_entity.pdbx_description
1 polymer ?
#
loop_
_entity_poly.entity_id
_entity_poly.type
_entity_poly.pdbx_seq_one_letter_code
_entity_poly.pdbx_strand_id
1 'polypeptide(L)'
;MCDPRLPELDLPLTRRSLIERGAAAAAFLALPSALRPPASASLREAEGSYVGSALNAERWIARSAIRDGRGLTWPADPADAGSVQGNLYSGSTGVVLFYLELAHATGDRRWLEPALAGAEYLAATLPATASTLGEEGAGLYTGVAGVAYVLELARQATGNARLGDARNRAVALLRDGLAPAGAGAAWNPSSDIISGSSGIVLTLAWLDRHGGAWSDWRRDAVRVGDRLVEVGTPEQGGMKWAINSAMPRRYPNFSHGTAGVSYVLATLSKETGERRFLDAALAGARYLQAIATRTPNDGIKVFHSEPGGEQLFYLSWCHGPAGTARLYHRLSEVTGDASWRAMLPRLAQGIVDSGVPEQHPDRSGYWNNISQCCGASGVAEFFIAMHAMTGDTRHLMFARRVMDDVVSRATADGAGLKWIQAEHRVRPELLVAQTGLMQGAAGVGLALLHLDGAMNRRAPLVALPDAPQWV
;
A
#
# COMPACT_ATOMS: atom_id res chain seq x y z
N MET A 1 6.77 0.17 -10.68
CA MET A 1 5.67 1.06 -11.09
C MET A 1 4.97 0.43 -12.28
N CYS A 2 3.63 0.40 -12.36
CA CYS A 2 2.92 0.03 -13.59
C CYS A 2 3.36 0.98 -14.71
N ASP A 3 4.39 0.58 -15.45
CA ASP A 3 5.15 1.43 -16.37
C ASP A 3 4.28 1.81 -17.57
N PRO A 4 4.08 3.11 -17.86
CA PRO A 4 3.34 3.54 -19.04
C PRO A 4 4.14 3.43 -20.35
N ARG A 5 5.24 2.66 -20.42
CA ARG A 5 6.09 2.54 -21.63
C ARG A 5 6.17 1.13 -22.23
N LEU A 6 5.91 1.04 -23.54
CA LEU A 6 6.31 0.01 -24.51
C LEU A 6 6.77 0.74 -25.81
N PRO A 7 7.59 0.16 -26.72
CA PRO A 7 8.03 -1.24 -26.86
C PRO A 7 9.56 -1.51 -26.89
N GLU A 8 9.88 -2.80 -27.02
CA GLU A 8 11.14 -3.55 -26.95
C GLU A 8 12.23 -3.24 -27.99
N LEU A 9 13.50 -3.47 -27.60
CA LEU A 9 14.59 -3.90 -28.48
C LEU A 9 15.40 -5.00 -27.77
N ASP A 10 15.32 -6.22 -28.32
CA ASP A 10 16.09 -7.41 -27.95
C ASP A 10 17.60 -7.25 -28.23
N LEU A 11 18.44 -7.85 -27.39
CA LEU A 11 19.56 -8.74 -27.78
C LEU A 11 20.18 -9.42 -26.53
N PRO A 12 20.63 -10.69 -26.62
CA PRO A 12 20.75 -11.61 -25.49
C PRO A 12 22.16 -11.67 -24.88
N LEU A 13 22.26 -11.97 -23.58
CA LEU A 13 23.49 -12.44 -22.96
C LEU A 13 23.25 -13.69 -22.11
N THR A 14 24.10 -14.69 -22.36
CA THR A 14 23.98 -16.10 -21.97
C THR A 14 24.74 -16.43 -20.68
N ARG A 15 24.26 -17.49 -20.01
CA ARG A 15 24.70 -18.10 -18.73
C ARG A 15 26.09 -18.76 -18.77
N ARG A 16 26.80 -18.71 -17.63
CA ARG A 16 27.63 -19.78 -16.98
C ARG A 16 28.39 -19.16 -15.79
N SER A 17 28.62 -19.72 -14.61
CA SER A 17 28.30 -20.99 -13.91
C SER A 17 29.03 -20.89 -12.54
N LEU A 18 28.35 -21.04 -11.39
CA LEU A 18 28.36 -22.19 -10.46
C LEU A 18 29.58 -22.39 -9.52
N ILE A 19 29.26 -22.45 -8.20
CA ILE A 19 29.62 -23.48 -7.18
C ILE A 19 31.08 -23.43 -6.61
N GLU A 20 31.40 -23.55 -5.30
CA GLU A 20 31.05 -24.57 -4.29
C GLU A 20 31.56 -24.29 -2.83
N ARG A 21 30.81 -24.76 -1.80
CA ARG A 21 31.13 -25.38 -0.46
C ARG A 21 32.20 -24.75 0.50
N GLY A 22 32.12 -24.84 1.84
CA GLY A 22 31.59 -25.89 2.73
C GLY A 22 31.67 -25.51 4.24
N ALA A 23 31.22 -26.43 5.09
CA ALA A 23 30.76 -26.26 6.48
C ALA A 23 31.73 -26.72 7.60
N ALA A 24 31.45 -26.32 8.85
CA ALA A 24 31.62 -27.05 10.14
C ALA A 24 31.71 -26.03 11.30
N ALA A 25 31.38 -26.26 12.58
CA ALA A 25 30.53 -27.18 13.32
C ALA A 25 30.47 -26.61 14.77
N ALA A 26 29.36 -26.81 15.48
CA ALA A 26 29.06 -26.22 16.79
C ALA A 26 29.70 -26.98 17.98
N ALA A 27 29.81 -26.30 19.13
CA ALA A 27 29.90 -26.94 20.44
C ALA A 27 29.05 -26.15 21.46
N PHE A 28 28.05 -26.83 22.04
CA PHE A 28 27.20 -26.36 23.13
C PHE A 28 27.63 -27.02 24.44
N LEU A 29 27.67 -26.24 25.53
CA LEU A 29 27.67 -26.72 26.91
C LEU A 29 26.38 -26.25 27.58
N ALA A 30 25.63 -27.18 28.16
CA ALA A 30 24.35 -26.95 28.82
C ALA A 30 24.48 -27.21 30.32
N LEU A 31 23.83 -26.38 31.14
CA LEU A 31 23.47 -26.62 32.55
C LEU A 31 22.18 -25.81 32.90
N PRO A 32 21.41 -26.17 33.95
CA PRO A 32 19.95 -26.38 33.83
C PRO A 32 19.07 -25.20 34.24
N SER A 33 17.87 -25.17 33.66
CA SER A 33 16.82 -24.19 33.82
C SER A 33 15.85 -24.50 34.97
N ALA A 34 15.55 -23.48 35.78
CA ALA A 34 14.37 -23.46 36.65
C ALA A 34 13.23 -22.67 35.95
N LEU A 35 12.11 -23.37 35.74
CA LEU A 35 10.73 -22.96 35.48
C LEU A 35 10.47 -21.47 35.09
N ARG A 36 10.63 -21.21 33.79
CA ARG A 36 9.76 -20.34 32.98
C ARG A 36 9.39 -21.15 31.73
N PRO A 37 8.19 -21.02 31.13
CA PRO A 37 7.96 -21.63 29.83
C PRO A 37 9.03 -21.07 28.88
N PRO A 38 9.82 -21.92 28.20
CA PRO A 38 10.91 -21.41 27.40
C PRO A 38 10.31 -20.68 26.20
N ALA A 39 10.81 -19.48 25.91
CA ALA A 39 10.46 -18.71 24.70
C ALA A 39 10.61 -19.54 23.41
N SER A 40 11.35 -20.66 23.44
CA SER A 40 11.48 -21.61 22.35
C SER A 40 10.21 -22.43 22.04
N ALA A 41 9.29 -22.60 22.99
CA ALA A 41 8.03 -23.32 22.76
C ALA A 41 7.04 -22.45 21.96
N SER A 42 6.91 -21.17 22.31
CA SER A 42 6.11 -20.19 21.55
C SER A 42 6.71 -19.90 20.17
N LEU A 43 8.04 -19.96 20.03
CA LEU A 43 8.71 -19.83 18.73
C LEU A 43 8.51 -21.05 17.82
N ARG A 44 8.38 -22.26 18.37
CA ARG A 44 8.11 -23.49 17.59
C ARG A 44 6.64 -23.64 17.19
N GLU A 45 5.69 -23.20 18.01
CA GLU A 45 4.28 -23.06 17.57
C GLU A 45 4.14 -21.96 16.51
N ALA A 46 4.98 -20.92 16.57
CA ALA A 46 4.99 -19.86 15.58
C ALA A 46 5.42 -20.36 14.18
N GLU A 47 6.31 -21.36 14.05
CA GLU A 47 6.87 -21.81 12.76
C GLU A 47 5.82 -22.26 11.71
N GLY A 48 4.59 -22.60 12.13
CA GLY A 48 3.45 -22.89 11.24
C GLY A 48 2.34 -21.83 11.20
N SER A 49 2.52 -20.68 11.86
CA SER A 49 1.52 -19.61 11.99
C SER A 49 1.76 -18.44 11.01
N TYR A 50 0.77 -17.56 10.85
CA TYR A 50 0.95 -16.32 10.06
C TYR A 50 1.97 -15.38 10.69
N VAL A 51 1.99 -15.27 12.03
CA VAL A 51 3.03 -14.51 12.76
C VAL A 51 4.42 -15.09 12.51
N GLY A 52 4.57 -16.42 12.51
CA GLY A 52 5.85 -17.06 12.17
C GLY A 52 6.26 -16.79 10.73
N SER A 53 5.33 -16.85 9.78
CA SER A 53 5.61 -16.50 8.38
C SER A 53 6.06 -15.04 8.24
N ALA A 54 5.45 -14.12 9.00
CA ALA A 54 5.90 -12.72 9.08
C ALA A 54 7.29 -12.60 9.71
N LEU A 55 7.58 -13.31 10.80
CA LEU A 55 8.93 -13.38 11.40
C LEU A 55 9.97 -13.97 10.43
N ASN A 56 9.58 -14.91 9.57
CA ASN A 56 10.48 -15.43 8.55
C ASN A 56 10.73 -14.39 7.44
N ALA A 57 9.71 -13.62 7.06
CA ALA A 57 9.86 -12.49 6.14
C ALA A 57 10.82 -11.43 6.71
N GLU A 58 10.65 -11.09 7.98
CA GLU A 58 11.56 -10.20 8.73
C GLU A 58 13.01 -10.71 8.64
N ARG A 59 13.26 -11.98 8.94
CA ARG A 59 14.63 -12.54 8.89
C ARG A 59 15.26 -12.46 7.50
N TRP A 60 14.47 -12.43 6.43
CA TRP A 60 14.99 -12.20 5.10
C TRP A 60 15.29 -10.71 4.86
N ILE A 61 14.36 -9.82 5.19
CA ILE A 61 14.51 -8.35 5.08
C ILE A 61 15.70 -7.86 5.92
N ALA A 62 15.88 -8.34 7.14
CA ALA A 62 16.95 -7.93 8.04
C ALA A 62 18.35 -8.24 7.48
N ARG A 63 18.50 -9.30 6.67
CA ARG A 63 19.79 -9.64 6.06
C ARG A 63 20.22 -8.68 4.95
N SER A 64 19.28 -7.99 4.33
CA SER A 64 19.57 -6.96 3.31
C SER A 64 19.69 -5.56 3.91
N ALA A 65 19.59 -5.43 5.23
CA ALA A 65 19.66 -4.13 5.89
C ALA A 65 21.05 -3.51 5.73
N ILE A 66 21.07 -2.25 5.30
CA ILE A 66 22.28 -1.43 5.18
C ILE A 66 22.27 -0.48 6.36
N ARG A 67 23.26 -0.61 7.24
CA ARG A 67 23.49 0.33 8.34
C ARG A 67 24.57 1.31 7.92
N ASP A 68 24.24 2.60 7.96
CA ASP A 68 25.22 3.67 7.87
C ASP A 68 25.05 4.67 9.02
N GLY A 69 25.91 5.68 9.10
CA GLY A 69 25.91 6.66 10.20
C GLY A 69 24.61 7.46 10.36
N ARG A 70 23.64 7.32 9.45
CA ARG A 70 22.32 7.96 9.48
C ARG A 70 21.21 7.07 10.03
N GLY A 71 21.43 5.75 10.13
CA GLY A 71 20.43 4.79 10.59
C GLY A 71 20.45 3.47 9.81
N LEU A 72 19.27 2.89 9.61
CA LEU A 72 19.04 1.66 8.86
C LEU A 72 18.25 1.96 7.57
N THR A 73 18.62 1.34 6.47
CA THR A 73 17.87 1.40 5.21
C THR A 73 17.88 0.04 4.52
N TRP A 74 16.97 -0.16 3.59
CA TRP A 74 16.84 -1.43 2.86
C TRP A 74 16.76 -1.15 1.36
N PRO A 75 17.54 -1.87 0.53
CA PRO A 75 17.37 -1.82 -0.91
C PRO A 75 16.02 -2.43 -1.30
N ALA A 76 15.37 -1.87 -2.32
CA ALA A 76 14.10 -2.41 -2.82
C ALA A 76 14.28 -3.83 -3.39
N ASP A 77 15.40 -4.08 -4.06
CA ASP A 77 15.88 -5.41 -4.47
C ASP A 77 17.17 -5.73 -3.71
N PRO A 78 17.20 -6.73 -2.82
CA PRO A 78 18.41 -7.14 -2.10
C PRO A 78 19.59 -7.55 -2.99
N ALA A 79 19.37 -7.89 -4.25
CA ALA A 79 20.45 -8.19 -5.20
C ALA A 79 21.13 -6.92 -5.75
N ASP A 80 20.50 -5.75 -5.62
CA ASP A 80 21.03 -4.45 -6.01
C ASP A 80 21.03 -3.50 -4.81
N ALA A 81 22.18 -3.41 -4.13
CA ALA A 81 22.35 -2.50 -2.99
C ALA A 81 22.14 -1.02 -3.34
N GLY A 82 22.22 -0.64 -4.63
CA GLY A 82 21.94 0.71 -5.11
C GLY A 82 20.45 1.03 -5.20
N SER A 83 19.57 0.02 -5.13
CA SER A 83 18.11 0.17 -5.25
C SER A 83 17.42 0.76 -4.01
N VAL A 84 18.18 1.38 -3.10
CA VAL A 84 17.67 2.05 -1.90
C VAL A 84 16.77 3.22 -2.30
N GLN A 85 15.58 3.28 -1.70
CA GLN A 85 14.58 4.32 -1.93
C GLN A 85 13.97 4.78 -0.60
N GLY A 86 13.62 6.06 -0.50
CA GLY A 86 13.01 6.64 0.70
C GLY A 86 11.48 6.52 0.72
N ASN A 87 10.87 6.12 -0.39
CA ASN A 87 9.42 6.16 -0.57
C ASN A 87 8.64 5.03 0.15
N LEU A 88 7.34 5.25 0.36
CA LEU A 88 6.43 4.29 1.01
C LEU A 88 6.13 3.07 0.12
N TYR A 89 6.18 3.22 -1.20
CA TYR A 89 5.80 2.17 -2.14
C TYR A 89 6.76 0.97 -2.11
N SER A 90 8.03 1.19 -2.44
CA SER A 90 9.06 0.13 -2.55
C SER A 90 10.24 0.33 -1.61
N GLY A 91 10.33 1.49 -0.96
CA GLY A 91 11.47 1.88 -0.14
C GLY A 91 11.37 1.54 1.35
N SER A 92 12.35 2.04 2.09
CA SER A 92 12.55 1.82 3.52
C SER A 92 11.37 2.27 4.38
N THR A 93 10.61 3.27 3.94
CA THR A 93 9.39 3.74 4.61
C THR A 93 8.36 2.62 4.80
N GLY A 94 8.22 1.74 3.80
CA GLY A 94 7.35 0.56 3.90
C GLY A 94 7.86 -0.50 4.87
N VAL A 95 9.18 -0.67 4.95
CA VAL A 95 9.83 -1.63 5.88
C VAL A 95 9.70 -1.16 7.33
N VAL A 96 9.81 0.15 7.58
CA VAL A 96 9.57 0.72 8.92
C VAL A 96 8.15 0.39 9.41
N LEU A 97 7.13 0.55 8.56
CA LEU A 97 5.75 0.18 8.92
C LEU A 97 5.63 -1.29 9.32
N PHE A 98 6.28 -2.19 8.57
CA PHE A 98 6.25 -3.61 8.91
C PHE A 98 6.86 -3.89 10.29
N TYR A 99 7.98 -3.27 10.64
CA TYR A 99 8.55 -3.42 12.00
C TYR A 99 7.67 -2.83 13.11
N LEU A 100 6.98 -1.72 12.84
CA LEU A 100 6.02 -1.15 13.80
C LEU A 100 4.84 -2.10 14.04
N GLU A 101 4.26 -2.66 12.98
CA GLU A 101 3.18 -3.66 13.12
C GLU A 101 3.69 -4.95 13.77
N LEU A 102 4.92 -5.37 13.49
CA LEU A 102 5.52 -6.55 14.11
C LEU A 102 5.71 -6.36 15.63
N ALA A 103 6.15 -5.18 16.06
CA ALA A 103 6.22 -4.81 17.48
C ALA A 103 4.83 -4.88 18.15
N HIS A 104 3.82 -4.34 17.48
CA HIS A 104 2.44 -4.32 17.96
C HIS A 104 1.83 -5.72 18.05
N ALA A 105 1.96 -6.51 16.99
CA ALA A 105 1.36 -7.83 16.87
C ALA A 105 1.98 -8.86 17.83
N THR A 106 3.28 -8.77 18.07
CA THR A 106 4.00 -9.71 18.95
C THR A 106 4.09 -9.24 20.40
N GLY A 107 3.87 -7.94 20.66
CA GLY A 107 4.17 -7.31 21.95
C GLY A 107 5.68 -7.20 22.26
N ASP A 108 6.54 -7.61 21.33
CA ASP A 108 7.99 -7.60 21.52
C ASP A 108 8.58 -6.25 21.09
N ARG A 109 8.99 -5.47 22.10
CA ARG A 109 9.54 -4.13 21.90
C ARG A 109 10.88 -4.12 21.16
N ARG A 110 11.57 -5.26 20.99
CA ARG A 110 12.83 -5.32 20.23
C ARG A 110 12.65 -4.89 18.79
N TRP A 111 11.47 -5.11 18.20
CA TRP A 111 11.16 -4.68 16.84
C TRP A 111 11.09 -3.15 16.68
N LEU A 112 10.99 -2.40 17.77
CA LEU A 112 11.04 -0.93 17.71
C LEU A 112 12.45 -0.41 17.40
N GLU A 113 13.52 -1.18 17.63
CA GLU A 113 14.90 -0.76 17.30
C GLU A 113 15.12 -0.60 15.78
N PRO A 114 14.87 -1.61 14.93
CA PRO A 114 14.97 -1.43 13.48
C PRO A 114 13.96 -0.42 12.93
N ALA A 115 12.75 -0.33 13.50
CA ALA A 115 11.78 0.70 13.12
C ALA A 115 12.31 2.11 13.39
N LEU A 116 12.87 2.35 14.58
CA LEU A 116 13.44 3.64 14.97
C LEU A 116 14.64 3.99 14.09
N ALA A 117 15.58 3.07 13.91
CA ALA A 117 16.76 3.31 13.08
C ALA A 117 16.40 3.55 11.61
N GLY A 118 15.34 2.91 11.10
CA GLY A 118 14.78 3.21 9.79
C GLY A 118 14.17 4.61 9.71
N ALA A 119 13.39 5.00 10.72
CA ALA A 119 12.82 6.35 10.80
C ALA A 119 13.90 7.44 10.94
N GLU A 120 15.00 7.17 11.66
CA GLU A 120 16.16 8.05 11.76
C GLU A 120 16.86 8.23 10.40
N TYR A 121 17.02 7.16 9.63
CA TYR A 121 17.53 7.24 8.26
C TYR A 121 16.66 8.16 7.40
N LEU A 122 15.34 7.95 7.41
CA LEU A 122 14.39 8.79 6.66
C LEU A 122 14.48 10.25 7.10
N ALA A 123 14.56 10.51 8.40
CA ALA A 123 14.73 11.86 8.95
C ALA A 123 16.03 12.51 8.47
N ALA A 124 17.13 11.77 8.41
CA ALA A 124 18.42 12.26 7.97
C ALA A 124 18.50 12.48 6.45
N THR A 125 17.68 11.79 5.65
CA THR A 125 17.66 11.92 4.19
C THR A 125 16.55 12.82 3.66
N LEU A 126 15.79 13.48 4.53
CA LEU A 126 14.80 14.47 4.09
C LEU A 126 15.45 15.58 3.26
N PRO A 127 14.83 15.99 2.13
CA PRO A 127 15.31 17.12 1.36
C PRO A 127 15.37 18.42 2.18
N ALA A 128 16.33 19.29 1.84
CA ALA A 128 16.52 20.53 2.59
C ALA A 128 15.41 21.56 2.33
N THR A 129 14.91 21.62 1.09
CA THR A 129 13.87 22.56 0.67
C THR A 129 12.88 21.89 -0.30
N ALA A 130 11.68 22.45 -0.43
CA ALA A 130 10.67 21.95 -1.36
C ALA A 130 11.15 21.95 -2.82
N SER A 131 12.00 22.92 -3.20
CA SER A 131 12.61 22.98 -4.54
C SER A 131 13.61 21.86 -4.83
N THR A 132 14.06 21.13 -3.80
CA THR A 132 14.97 19.99 -3.92
C THR A 132 14.28 18.65 -3.80
N LEU A 133 12.93 18.63 -3.79
CA LEU A 133 12.19 17.38 -3.96
C LEU A 133 12.58 16.79 -5.32
N GLY A 134 13.35 15.71 -5.29
CA GLY A 134 13.79 14.99 -6.49
C GLY A 134 12.64 14.24 -7.17
N GLU A 135 12.99 13.23 -7.97
CA GLU A 135 12.00 12.42 -8.71
C GLU A 135 10.94 11.75 -7.81
N GLU A 136 11.25 11.49 -6.54
CA GLU A 136 10.33 10.97 -5.52
C GLU A 136 9.13 11.91 -5.25
N GLY A 137 9.34 13.22 -5.38
CA GLY A 137 8.31 14.24 -5.30
C GLY A 137 7.61 14.33 -3.94
N ALA A 138 6.34 14.77 -3.96
CA ALA A 138 5.53 15.03 -2.77
C ALA A 138 4.53 13.92 -2.42
N GLY A 139 4.37 12.90 -3.27
CA GLY A 139 3.29 11.93 -3.19
C GLY A 139 3.24 11.08 -1.92
N LEU A 140 2.09 10.49 -1.64
CA LEU A 140 1.90 9.57 -0.50
C LEU A 140 2.77 8.31 -0.66
N TYR A 141 2.74 7.69 -1.84
CA TYR A 141 3.47 6.45 -2.07
C TYR A 141 4.88 6.69 -2.61
N THR A 142 5.11 7.81 -3.28
CA THR A 142 6.40 8.11 -3.92
C THR A 142 7.31 9.04 -3.14
N GLY A 143 6.79 9.84 -2.21
CA GLY A 143 7.51 11.03 -1.72
C GLY A 143 7.27 11.41 -0.27
N VAL A 144 7.52 12.69 0.03
CA VAL A 144 7.62 13.20 1.41
C VAL A 144 6.32 13.12 2.22
N ALA A 145 5.14 13.05 1.58
CA ALA A 145 3.90 12.79 2.31
C ALA A 145 3.91 11.42 2.99
N GLY A 146 4.33 10.36 2.30
CA GLY A 146 4.50 9.03 2.91
C GLY A 146 5.50 9.03 4.04
N VAL A 147 6.61 9.75 3.88
CA VAL A 147 7.63 9.91 4.92
C VAL A 147 7.06 10.62 6.15
N ALA A 148 6.30 11.71 5.97
CA ALA A 148 5.65 12.42 7.08
C ALA A 148 4.70 11.52 7.89
N TYR A 149 3.90 10.71 7.19
CA TYR A 149 3.02 9.70 7.80
C TYR A 149 3.81 8.71 8.66
N VAL A 150 4.86 8.09 8.10
CA VAL A 150 5.63 7.06 8.82
C VAL A 150 6.44 7.64 9.97
N LEU A 151 7.00 8.85 9.83
CA LEU A 151 7.69 9.53 10.92
C LEU A 151 6.75 9.81 12.10
N GLU A 152 5.50 10.21 11.83
CA GLU A 152 4.51 10.41 12.90
C GLU A 152 4.14 9.08 13.58
N LEU A 153 3.87 8.03 12.81
CA LEU A 153 3.52 6.72 13.38
C LEU A 153 4.69 6.14 14.20
N ALA A 154 5.92 6.26 13.70
CA ALA A 154 7.12 5.86 14.44
C ALA A 154 7.33 6.70 15.70
N ARG A 155 7.08 8.02 15.65
CA ARG A 155 7.13 8.90 16.83
C ARG A 155 6.14 8.46 17.90
N GLN A 156 4.92 8.12 17.53
CA GLN A 156 3.89 7.63 18.46
C GLN A 156 4.28 6.29 19.09
N ALA A 157 4.77 5.34 18.30
CA ALA A 157 5.13 4.00 18.78
C ALA A 157 6.40 3.99 19.65
N THR A 158 7.36 4.88 19.37
CA THR A 158 8.66 4.90 20.05
C THR A 158 8.76 5.94 21.16
N GLY A 159 7.95 7.00 21.12
CA GLY A 159 8.06 8.17 22.01
C GLY A 159 9.27 9.07 21.71
N ASN A 160 9.99 8.86 20.59
CA ASN A 160 11.19 9.63 20.27
C ASN A 160 10.83 11.04 19.73
N ALA A 161 11.08 12.07 20.53
CA ALA A 161 10.77 13.47 20.20
C ALA A 161 11.46 13.97 18.91
N ARG A 162 12.67 13.47 18.57
CA ARG A 162 13.41 13.91 17.37
C ARG A 162 12.69 13.54 16.07
N LEU A 163 11.91 12.45 16.08
CA LEU A 163 11.06 12.09 14.94
C LEU A 163 9.95 13.12 14.73
N GLY A 164 9.49 13.80 15.78
CA GLY A 164 8.55 14.92 15.69
C GLY A 164 9.14 16.12 14.95
N ASP A 165 10.39 16.48 15.22
CA ASP A 165 11.08 17.56 14.50
C ASP A 165 11.22 17.20 13.00
N ALA A 166 11.65 15.97 12.72
CA ALA A 166 11.77 15.49 11.34
C ALA A 166 10.42 15.48 10.62
N ARG A 167 9.36 15.02 11.29
CA ARG A 167 8.00 15.04 10.75
C ARG A 167 7.54 16.47 10.45
N ASN A 168 7.80 17.42 11.35
CA ASN A 168 7.44 18.83 11.14
C ASN A 168 8.17 19.43 9.93
N ARG A 169 9.43 19.05 9.70
CA ARG A 169 10.14 19.43 8.47
C ARG A 169 9.50 18.83 7.23
N ALA A 170 9.12 17.55 7.26
CA ALA A 170 8.42 16.91 6.14
C ALA A 170 7.07 17.60 5.83
N VAL A 171 6.31 17.98 6.86
CA VAL A 171 5.07 18.77 6.71
C VAL A 171 5.33 20.16 6.15
N ALA A 172 6.42 20.82 6.58
CA ALA A 172 6.81 22.12 6.04
C ALA A 172 7.18 22.02 4.55
N LEU A 173 7.89 20.97 4.12
CA LEU A 173 8.18 20.73 2.70
C LEU A 173 6.91 20.58 1.86
N LEU A 174 5.89 19.90 2.37
CA LEU A 174 4.58 19.82 1.72
C LEU A 174 3.94 21.21 1.62
N ARG A 175 3.86 21.96 2.72
CA ARG A 175 3.28 23.31 2.71
C ARG A 175 3.98 24.21 1.69
N ASP A 176 5.31 24.22 1.71
CA ASP A 176 6.13 25.12 0.90
C ASP A 176 6.17 24.70 -0.58
N GLY A 177 5.86 23.43 -0.89
CA GLY A 177 5.76 22.92 -2.26
C GLY A 177 4.40 23.15 -2.93
N LEU A 178 3.39 23.67 -2.22
CA LEU A 178 2.08 23.92 -2.80
C LEU A 178 2.08 25.21 -3.62
N ALA A 179 1.73 25.12 -4.91
CA ALA A 179 1.71 26.25 -5.82
C ALA A 179 0.32 26.47 -6.44
N PRO A 180 -0.01 27.70 -6.88
CA PRO A 180 -1.19 27.95 -7.72
C PRO A 180 -1.18 27.09 -8.99
N ALA A 181 -2.33 26.50 -9.32
CA ALA A 181 -2.49 25.68 -10.52
C ALA A 181 -3.95 25.73 -10.99
N GLY A 182 -4.19 26.17 -12.23
CA GLY A 182 -5.54 26.31 -12.77
C GLY A 182 -6.44 27.18 -11.87
N ALA A 183 -7.64 26.69 -11.57
CA ALA A 183 -8.59 27.32 -10.66
C ALA A 183 -8.24 27.17 -9.16
N GLY A 184 -7.11 26.53 -8.84
CA GLY A 184 -6.81 26.11 -7.47
C GLY A 184 -5.31 26.02 -7.17
N ALA A 185 -4.90 24.91 -6.58
CA ALA A 185 -3.51 24.65 -6.21
C ALA A 185 -3.12 23.18 -6.43
N ALA A 186 -1.83 22.92 -6.62
CA ALA A 186 -1.29 21.57 -6.71
C ALA A 186 0.20 21.54 -6.35
N TRP A 187 0.70 20.36 -5.96
CA TRP A 187 2.14 20.10 -5.79
C TRP A 187 2.81 19.68 -7.09
N ASN A 188 2.05 19.02 -7.96
CA ASN A 188 2.51 18.51 -9.24
C ASN A 188 1.30 18.28 -10.18
N PRO A 189 1.52 17.99 -11.47
CA PRO A 189 0.43 17.78 -12.42
C PRO A 189 -0.43 16.52 -12.17
N SER A 190 0.01 15.60 -11.29
CA SER A 190 -0.69 14.35 -11.03
C SER A 190 -1.88 14.55 -10.09
N SER A 191 -3.02 14.00 -10.48
CA SER A 191 -4.24 13.97 -9.67
C SER A 191 -4.32 12.75 -8.78
N ASP A 192 -3.42 11.77 -8.92
CA ASP A 192 -3.63 10.43 -8.40
C ASP A 192 -3.32 10.20 -6.91
N ILE A 193 -3.52 8.97 -6.42
CA ILE A 193 -3.28 8.55 -5.03
C ILE A 193 -1.78 8.30 -4.77
N ILE A 194 -1.06 7.81 -5.77
CA ILE A 194 0.34 7.38 -5.64
C ILE A 194 1.28 8.57 -5.45
N SER A 195 1.27 9.47 -6.42
CA SER A 195 2.23 10.55 -6.61
C SER A 195 1.59 11.94 -6.48
N GLY A 196 0.28 11.99 -6.70
CA GLY A 196 -0.46 13.21 -6.94
C GLY A 196 -1.19 13.78 -5.74
N SER A 197 -1.98 14.80 -6.06
CA SER A 197 -2.70 15.62 -5.09
C SER A 197 -3.68 14.81 -4.23
N SER A 198 -4.28 13.74 -4.75
CA SER A 198 -5.24 12.93 -3.99
C SER A 198 -4.57 12.24 -2.79
N GLY A 199 -3.41 11.60 -3.00
CA GLY A 199 -2.68 10.94 -1.92
C GLY A 199 -2.16 11.93 -0.88
N ILE A 200 -1.71 13.10 -1.31
CA ILE A 200 -1.20 14.14 -0.43
C ILE A 200 -2.31 14.66 0.49
N VAL A 201 -3.49 15.00 -0.07
CA VAL A 201 -4.63 15.47 0.74
C VAL A 201 -5.08 14.42 1.77
N LEU A 202 -5.12 13.13 1.40
CA LEU A 202 -5.45 12.06 2.34
C LEU A 202 -4.43 11.96 3.48
N THR A 203 -3.15 12.20 3.16
CA THR A 203 -2.08 12.25 4.17
C THR A 203 -2.25 13.43 5.12
N LEU A 204 -2.59 14.61 4.62
CA LEU A 204 -2.84 15.79 5.46
C LEU A 204 -4.01 15.57 6.40
N ALA A 205 -5.11 15.00 5.90
CA ALA A 205 -6.27 14.64 6.72
C ALA A 205 -5.89 13.61 7.81
N TRP A 206 -5.04 12.64 7.48
CA TRP A 206 -4.54 11.68 8.47
C TRP A 206 -3.66 12.37 9.52
N LEU A 207 -2.71 13.22 9.11
CA LEU A 207 -1.81 13.94 10.00
C LEU A 207 -2.57 14.87 10.96
N ASP A 208 -3.59 15.57 10.48
CA ASP A 208 -4.46 16.43 11.30
C ASP A 208 -5.01 15.70 12.53
N ARG A 209 -5.43 14.44 12.36
CA ARG A 209 -5.95 13.59 13.46
C ARG A 209 -4.87 12.98 14.35
N HIS A 210 -3.62 12.92 13.89
CA HIS A 210 -2.55 12.13 14.52
C HIS A 210 -1.34 12.96 14.94
N GLY A 211 -1.41 14.29 14.91
CA GLY A 211 -0.28 15.13 15.30
C GLY A 211 -0.25 16.52 14.67
N GLY A 212 -1.22 16.82 13.81
CA GLY A 212 -1.40 18.13 13.16
C GLY A 212 -0.73 18.23 11.79
N ALA A 213 -1.45 18.80 10.83
CA ALA A 213 -0.85 19.43 9.65
C ALA A 213 -0.56 20.92 9.95
N TRP A 214 -0.37 21.77 8.92
CA TRP A 214 -0.30 23.23 9.15
C TRP A 214 -1.68 23.83 9.39
N SER A 215 -1.78 24.94 10.13
CA SER A 215 -3.06 25.52 10.59
C SER A 215 -4.10 25.72 9.49
N ASP A 216 -3.65 26.15 8.31
CA ASP A 216 -4.53 26.51 7.19
C ASP A 216 -4.70 25.39 6.15
N TRP A 217 -4.27 24.16 6.47
CA TRP A 217 -4.24 23.06 5.50
C TRP A 217 -5.60 22.79 4.86
N ARG A 218 -6.71 22.98 5.58
CA ARG A 218 -8.07 22.79 5.05
C ARG A 218 -8.39 23.80 3.95
N ARG A 219 -8.00 25.07 4.12
CA ARG A 219 -8.15 26.11 3.08
C ARG A 219 -7.35 25.75 1.83
N ASP A 220 -6.13 25.24 2.02
CA ASP A 220 -5.29 24.81 0.91
C ASP A 220 -5.80 23.53 0.24
N ALA A 221 -6.31 22.57 1.02
CA ALA A 221 -6.93 21.36 0.51
C ALA A 221 -8.22 21.64 -0.27
N VAL A 222 -8.97 22.68 0.09
CA VAL A 222 -10.10 23.21 -0.71
C VAL A 222 -9.60 23.68 -2.07
N ARG A 223 -8.53 24.47 -2.13
CA ARG A 223 -7.93 24.92 -3.42
C ARG A 223 -7.45 23.74 -4.27
N VAL A 224 -6.91 22.71 -3.64
CA VAL A 224 -6.53 21.46 -4.33
C VAL A 224 -7.76 20.72 -4.86
N GLY A 225 -8.82 20.65 -4.05
CA GLY A 225 -10.12 20.11 -4.47
C GLY A 225 -10.71 20.85 -5.67
N ASP A 226 -10.63 22.18 -5.69
CA ASP A 226 -11.09 23.00 -6.82
C ASP A 226 -10.32 22.66 -8.10
N ARG A 227 -9.00 22.47 -8.00
CA ARG A 227 -8.19 21.99 -9.13
C ARG A 227 -8.60 20.58 -9.57
N LEU A 228 -8.86 19.66 -8.65
CA LEU A 228 -9.31 18.31 -8.98
C LEU A 228 -10.68 18.32 -9.68
N VAL A 229 -11.61 19.17 -9.25
CA VAL A 229 -12.91 19.35 -9.92
C VAL A 229 -12.73 19.93 -11.33
N GLU A 230 -11.87 20.95 -11.48
CA GLU A 230 -11.59 21.60 -12.76
C GLU A 230 -11.08 20.61 -13.83
N VAL A 231 -10.20 19.66 -13.46
CA VAL A 231 -9.58 18.73 -14.42
C VAL A 231 -10.38 17.47 -14.71
N GLY A 232 -11.49 17.24 -14.00
CA GLY A 232 -12.35 16.11 -14.31
C GLY A 232 -13.05 16.32 -15.66
N THR A 233 -13.22 15.24 -16.42
CA THR A 233 -13.82 15.28 -17.76
C THR A 233 -15.18 14.58 -17.74
N PRO A 234 -16.28 15.21 -18.20
CA PRO A 234 -17.58 14.55 -18.33
C PRO A 234 -17.52 13.34 -19.26
N GLU A 235 -18.12 12.21 -18.85
CA GLU A 235 -18.12 10.96 -19.62
C GLU A 235 -19.24 10.03 -19.11
N GLN A 236 -19.99 9.38 -20.01
CA GLN A 236 -21.05 8.41 -19.67
C GLN A 236 -22.01 8.87 -18.55
N GLY A 237 -22.41 10.15 -18.54
CA GLY A 237 -23.30 10.73 -17.50
C GLY A 237 -22.65 10.94 -16.13
N GLY A 238 -21.34 10.70 -16.02
CA GLY A 238 -20.51 10.96 -14.85
C GLY A 238 -19.29 11.81 -15.20
N MET A 239 -18.23 11.65 -14.41
CA MET A 239 -16.96 12.34 -14.60
C MET A 239 -15.81 11.33 -14.46
N LYS A 240 -14.77 11.48 -15.27
CA LYS A 240 -13.54 10.67 -15.17
C LYS A 240 -12.31 11.55 -15.03
N TRP A 241 -11.26 10.98 -14.44
CA TRP A 241 -9.99 11.67 -14.22
C TRP A 241 -8.82 10.98 -14.91
N ALA A 242 -7.90 11.83 -15.35
CA ALA A 242 -6.58 11.48 -15.80
C ALA A 242 -5.60 11.39 -14.62
N ILE A 243 -4.47 10.69 -14.79
CA ILE A 243 -3.29 10.94 -13.95
C ILE A 243 -2.86 12.39 -14.14
N ASN A 244 -2.58 12.78 -15.38
CA ASN A 244 -2.30 14.16 -15.80
C ASN A 244 -2.65 14.35 -17.28
N SER A 245 -2.57 15.60 -17.77
CA SER A 245 -2.90 15.95 -19.15
C SER A 245 -1.99 15.31 -20.21
N ALA A 246 -0.74 15.00 -19.86
CA ALA A 246 0.25 14.44 -20.78
C ALA A 246 0.14 12.93 -20.97
N MET A 247 -0.53 12.21 -20.06
CA MET A 247 -0.71 10.77 -20.16
C MET A 247 -2.02 10.43 -20.90
N PRO A 248 -1.97 9.85 -22.12
CA PRO A 248 -3.19 9.57 -22.88
C PRO A 248 -4.03 8.44 -22.28
N ARG A 249 -3.38 7.47 -21.60
CA ARG A 249 -4.06 6.36 -20.93
C ARG A 249 -4.82 6.85 -19.71
N ARG A 250 -6.09 6.44 -19.59
CA ARG A 250 -6.97 6.73 -18.46
C ARG A 250 -7.22 5.46 -17.66
N TYR A 251 -7.37 5.65 -16.35
CA TYR A 251 -7.61 4.56 -15.42
C TYR A 251 -8.90 4.87 -14.64
N PRO A 252 -9.87 3.95 -14.58
CA PRO A 252 -11.06 4.16 -13.79
C PRO A 252 -10.83 3.82 -12.30
N ASN A 253 -9.90 2.92 -11.98
CA ASN A 253 -9.72 2.38 -10.63
C ASN A 253 -8.93 3.31 -9.67
N PHE A 254 -8.48 2.78 -8.52
CA PHE A 254 -8.13 3.55 -7.33
C PHE A 254 -6.79 4.28 -7.41
N SER A 255 -5.67 3.61 -7.70
CA SER A 255 -4.33 4.21 -7.54
C SER A 255 -4.09 5.42 -8.44
N HIS A 256 -4.52 5.33 -9.70
CA HIS A 256 -4.19 6.26 -10.78
C HIS A 256 -5.41 6.98 -11.40
N GLY A 257 -6.60 6.77 -10.82
CA GLY A 257 -7.81 6.92 -11.59
C GLY A 257 -9.01 7.50 -10.86
N THR A 258 -10.14 7.40 -11.55
CA THR A 258 -11.42 8.01 -11.15
C THR A 258 -11.87 7.59 -9.75
N ALA A 259 -11.69 6.33 -9.36
CA ALA A 259 -12.09 5.86 -8.03
C ALA A 259 -11.29 6.54 -6.91
N GLY A 260 -9.97 6.73 -7.09
CA GLY A 260 -9.12 7.40 -6.12
C GLY A 260 -9.41 8.90 -6.00
N VAL A 261 -9.56 9.57 -7.15
CA VAL A 261 -9.89 11.01 -7.15
C VAL A 261 -11.28 11.26 -6.54
N SER A 262 -12.25 10.40 -6.86
CA SER A 262 -13.59 10.49 -6.25
C SER A 262 -13.54 10.24 -4.74
N TYR A 263 -12.67 9.32 -4.29
CA TYR A 263 -12.51 9.00 -2.87
C TYR A 263 -11.95 10.19 -2.09
N VAL A 264 -10.95 10.89 -2.63
CA VAL A 264 -10.43 12.10 -1.98
C VAL A 264 -11.43 13.25 -2.02
N LEU A 265 -12.22 13.40 -3.09
CA LEU A 265 -13.26 14.44 -3.17
C LEU A 265 -14.39 14.21 -2.15
N ALA A 266 -14.82 12.96 -1.99
CA ALA A 266 -15.77 12.60 -0.93
C ALA A 266 -15.15 12.85 0.46
N THR A 267 -13.87 12.57 0.63
CA THR A 267 -13.13 12.89 1.86
C THR A 267 -13.07 14.39 2.11
N LEU A 268 -12.73 15.21 1.12
CA LEU A 268 -12.72 16.66 1.23
C LEU A 268 -14.09 17.20 1.63
N SER A 269 -15.18 16.67 1.07
CA SER A 269 -16.53 17.07 1.48
C SER A 269 -16.78 16.77 2.97
N LYS A 270 -16.39 15.59 3.46
CA LYS A 270 -16.46 15.24 4.90
C LYS A 270 -15.65 16.20 5.77
N GLU A 271 -14.47 16.57 5.29
CA GLU A 271 -13.47 17.36 6.02
C GLU A 271 -13.71 18.88 5.98
N THR A 272 -14.55 19.37 5.06
CA THR A 272 -14.75 20.82 4.82
C THR A 272 -16.22 21.25 4.78
N GLY A 273 -17.16 20.32 4.62
CA GLY A 273 -18.59 20.61 4.43
C GLY A 273 -18.95 21.07 3.00
N GLU A 274 -17.97 21.13 2.10
CA GLU A 274 -18.18 21.68 0.76
C GLU A 274 -18.90 20.69 -0.16
N ARG A 275 -20.15 21.02 -0.53
CA ARG A 275 -21.04 20.16 -1.32
C ARG A 275 -20.50 19.84 -2.70
N ARG A 276 -19.81 20.79 -3.35
CA ARG A 276 -19.28 20.62 -4.71
C ARG A 276 -18.31 19.43 -4.85
N PHE A 277 -17.57 19.11 -3.79
CA PHE A 277 -16.67 17.96 -3.78
C PHE A 277 -17.46 16.64 -3.70
N LEU A 278 -18.54 16.61 -2.92
CA LEU A 278 -19.44 15.45 -2.91
C LEU A 278 -20.11 15.27 -4.27
N ASP A 279 -20.59 16.34 -4.90
CA ASP A 279 -21.25 16.25 -6.20
C ASP A 279 -20.29 15.70 -7.28
N ALA A 280 -19.02 16.12 -7.27
CA ALA A 280 -17.98 15.59 -8.14
C ALA A 280 -17.64 14.12 -7.83
N ALA A 281 -17.52 13.75 -6.55
CA ALA A 281 -17.30 12.36 -6.15
C ALA A 281 -18.46 11.43 -6.61
N LEU A 282 -19.70 11.90 -6.50
CA LEU A 282 -20.88 11.20 -7.00
C LEU A 282 -20.87 11.09 -8.52
N ALA A 283 -20.39 12.11 -9.23
CA ALA A 283 -20.21 12.05 -10.69
C ALA A 283 -19.17 10.99 -11.10
N GLY A 284 -18.07 10.87 -10.36
CA GLY A 284 -17.11 9.79 -10.55
C GLY A 284 -17.69 8.40 -10.30
N ALA A 285 -18.46 8.24 -9.22
CA ALA A 285 -19.15 6.99 -8.93
C ALA A 285 -20.16 6.60 -10.03
N ARG A 286 -20.89 7.56 -10.59
CA ARG A 286 -21.80 7.32 -11.75
C ARG A 286 -21.03 6.82 -12.98
N TYR A 287 -19.89 7.42 -13.30
CA TYR A 287 -19.05 6.94 -14.40
C TYR A 287 -18.61 5.49 -14.16
N LEU A 288 -18.11 5.17 -12.95
CA LEU A 288 -17.70 3.80 -12.60
C LEU A 288 -18.84 2.79 -12.69
N GLN A 289 -20.05 3.17 -12.27
CA GLN A 289 -21.23 2.32 -12.41
C GLN A 289 -21.61 2.09 -13.88
N ALA A 290 -21.48 3.12 -14.73
CA ALA A 290 -21.80 3.02 -16.16
C ALA A 290 -20.86 2.07 -16.91
N ILE A 291 -19.59 1.97 -16.49
CA ILE A 291 -18.58 1.10 -17.13
C ILE A 291 -18.37 -0.25 -16.41
N ALA A 292 -19.11 -0.50 -15.33
CA ALA A 292 -18.96 -1.73 -14.56
C ALA A 292 -19.39 -2.96 -15.38
N THR A 293 -18.54 -3.97 -15.40
CA THR A 293 -18.83 -5.28 -15.99
C THR A 293 -19.35 -6.22 -14.92
N ARG A 294 -20.49 -6.86 -15.17
CA ARG A 294 -21.06 -7.88 -14.28
C ARG A 294 -20.33 -9.22 -14.47
N THR A 295 -20.09 -9.91 -13.36
CA THR A 295 -19.62 -11.30 -13.33
C THR A 295 -20.81 -12.24 -13.10
N PRO A 296 -20.61 -13.58 -13.13
CA PRO A 296 -21.58 -14.51 -12.56
C PRO A 296 -21.98 -14.10 -11.13
N ASN A 297 -23.09 -14.60 -10.60
CA ASN A 297 -23.48 -14.34 -9.19
C ASN A 297 -23.64 -12.85 -8.80
N ASP A 298 -23.90 -11.96 -9.75
CA ASP A 298 -24.08 -10.51 -9.56
C ASP A 298 -22.86 -9.75 -8.99
N GLY A 299 -21.66 -10.33 -9.13
CA GLY A 299 -20.44 -9.58 -8.87
C GLY A 299 -20.17 -8.51 -9.93
N ILE A 300 -19.28 -7.56 -9.60
CA ILE A 300 -18.91 -6.47 -10.50
C ILE A 300 -17.40 -6.24 -10.54
N LYS A 301 -16.89 -5.86 -11.72
CA LYS A 301 -15.51 -5.43 -11.94
C LYS A 301 -15.46 -4.22 -12.86
N VAL A 302 -14.40 -3.45 -12.76
CA VAL A 302 -14.13 -2.32 -13.66
C VAL A 302 -12.81 -2.57 -14.37
N PHE A 303 -12.78 -2.32 -15.68
CA PHE A 303 -11.61 -2.60 -16.50
C PHE A 303 -10.39 -1.79 -16.06
N HIS A 304 -9.20 -2.23 -16.47
CA HIS A 304 -7.93 -1.70 -16.00
C HIS A 304 -7.68 -0.28 -16.51
N SER A 305 -7.80 -0.06 -17.82
CA SER A 305 -7.50 1.22 -18.46
C SER A 305 -8.14 1.36 -19.84
N GLU A 306 -8.24 2.59 -20.33
CA GLU A 306 -8.62 2.92 -21.72
C GLU A 306 -7.59 3.90 -22.34
N PRO A 307 -7.33 3.84 -23.65
CA PRO A 307 -7.77 2.80 -24.59
C PRO A 307 -6.97 1.48 -24.44
N GLY A 308 -7.57 0.37 -24.86
CA GLY A 308 -6.92 -0.93 -25.09
C GLY A 308 -6.79 -1.84 -23.86
N GLY A 309 -7.37 -1.47 -22.71
CA GLY A 309 -7.39 -2.28 -21.48
C GLY A 309 -8.80 -2.58 -20.99
N GLU A 310 -9.82 -2.37 -21.81
CA GLU A 310 -11.25 -2.49 -21.49
C GLU A 310 -11.67 -3.95 -21.25
N GLN A 311 -10.86 -4.90 -21.71
CA GLN A 311 -11.06 -6.34 -21.53
C GLN A 311 -10.15 -6.95 -20.45
N LEU A 312 -9.41 -6.11 -19.71
CA LEU A 312 -8.48 -6.51 -18.66
C LEU A 312 -8.99 -6.02 -17.32
N PHE A 313 -9.07 -6.89 -16.31
CA PHE A 313 -9.66 -6.55 -15.02
C PHE A 313 -8.73 -6.89 -13.88
N TYR A 314 -7.90 -5.98 -13.39
CA TYR A 314 -7.12 -6.28 -12.18
C TYR A 314 -8.04 -6.41 -10.97
N LEU A 315 -7.58 -7.08 -9.92
CA LEU A 315 -8.45 -7.48 -8.79
C LEU A 315 -8.11 -6.82 -7.46
N SER A 316 -6.95 -6.17 -7.36
CA SER A 316 -6.36 -5.75 -6.09
C SER A 316 -6.46 -4.22 -5.87
N TRP A 317 -5.61 -3.67 -5.00
CA TRP A 317 -5.69 -2.30 -4.51
C TRP A 317 -5.51 -1.24 -5.61
N CYS A 318 -4.54 -1.43 -6.50
CA CYS A 318 -4.17 -0.43 -7.51
C CYS A 318 -5.31 -0.22 -8.53
N HIS A 319 -5.66 -1.32 -9.18
CA HIS A 319 -6.68 -1.45 -10.17
C HIS A 319 -7.51 -2.66 -9.80
N GLY A 320 -8.82 -2.48 -9.61
CA GLY A 320 -9.71 -3.57 -9.30
C GLY A 320 -10.69 -3.30 -8.16
N PRO A 321 -11.49 -4.32 -7.81
CA PRO A 321 -12.54 -4.19 -6.82
C PRO A 321 -12.03 -3.87 -5.41
N ALA A 322 -10.88 -4.43 -5.00
CA ALA A 322 -10.32 -4.20 -3.66
C ALA A 322 -9.98 -2.72 -3.39
N GLY A 323 -9.41 -2.02 -4.38
CA GLY A 323 -9.20 -0.57 -4.29
C GLY A 323 -10.50 0.23 -4.43
N THR A 324 -11.32 -0.12 -5.43
CA THR A 324 -12.55 0.62 -5.76
C THR A 324 -13.56 0.62 -4.61
N ALA A 325 -13.58 -0.44 -3.80
CA ALA A 325 -14.41 -0.55 -2.59
C ALA A 325 -14.24 0.64 -1.62
N ARG A 326 -13.04 1.24 -1.56
CA ARG A 326 -12.75 2.37 -0.68
C ARG A 326 -13.62 3.59 -0.99
N LEU A 327 -13.85 3.85 -2.28
CA LEU A 327 -14.76 4.92 -2.72
C LEU A 327 -16.18 4.68 -2.21
N TYR A 328 -16.76 3.51 -2.49
CA TYR A 328 -18.15 3.25 -2.13
C TYR A 328 -18.35 3.21 -0.62
N HIS A 329 -17.37 2.72 0.14
CA HIS A 329 -17.41 2.85 1.59
C HIS A 329 -17.43 4.32 2.02
N ARG A 330 -16.52 5.17 1.51
CA ARG A 330 -16.50 6.60 1.86
C ARG A 330 -17.77 7.33 1.44
N LEU A 331 -18.34 7.01 0.29
CA LEU A 331 -19.63 7.58 -0.12
C LEU A 331 -20.76 7.16 0.83
N SER A 332 -20.77 5.91 1.31
CA SER A 332 -21.74 5.48 2.32
C SER A 332 -21.61 6.27 3.64
N GLU A 333 -20.38 6.57 4.07
CA GLU A 333 -20.15 7.38 5.27
C GLU A 333 -20.62 8.83 5.10
N VAL A 334 -20.32 9.45 3.95
CA VAL A 334 -20.57 10.88 3.74
C VAL A 334 -22.03 11.16 3.38
N THR A 335 -22.70 10.24 2.70
CA THR A 335 -24.09 10.42 2.25
C THR A 335 -25.12 9.80 3.20
N GLY A 336 -24.74 8.79 3.98
CA GLY A 336 -25.68 7.94 4.72
C GLY A 336 -26.51 7.01 3.84
N ASP A 337 -26.29 6.99 2.52
CA ASP A 337 -27.04 6.14 1.60
C ASP A 337 -26.48 4.70 1.61
N ALA A 338 -27.32 3.77 2.06
CA ALA A 338 -27.00 2.35 2.14
C ALA A 338 -26.73 1.71 0.76
N SER A 339 -27.18 2.32 -0.34
CA SER A 339 -26.95 1.83 -1.71
C SER A 339 -25.44 1.76 -2.04
N TRP A 340 -24.63 2.68 -1.50
CA TRP A 340 -23.18 2.64 -1.66
C TRP A 340 -22.55 1.48 -0.91
N ARG A 341 -23.01 1.20 0.31
CA ARG A 341 -22.52 0.05 1.10
C ARG A 341 -22.89 -1.28 0.43
N ALA A 342 -24.04 -1.35 -0.24
CA ALA A 342 -24.48 -2.52 -0.99
C ALA A 342 -23.60 -2.86 -2.21
N MET A 343 -22.71 -1.95 -2.64
CA MET A 343 -21.74 -2.23 -3.71
C MET A 343 -20.58 -3.09 -3.23
N LEU A 344 -20.22 -3.07 -1.94
CA LEU A 344 -19.04 -3.75 -1.42
C LEU A 344 -19.11 -5.28 -1.57
N PRO A 345 -20.23 -5.96 -1.24
CA PRO A 345 -20.35 -7.40 -1.46
C PRO A 345 -20.26 -7.79 -2.95
N ARG A 346 -20.73 -6.93 -3.86
CA ARG A 346 -20.65 -7.18 -5.31
C ARG A 346 -19.22 -7.08 -5.84
N LEU A 347 -18.44 -6.15 -5.30
CA LEU A 347 -17.00 -6.05 -5.59
C LEU A 347 -16.24 -7.27 -5.07
N ALA A 348 -16.54 -7.72 -3.84
CA ALA A 348 -15.98 -8.95 -3.28
C ALA A 348 -16.36 -10.18 -4.12
N GLN A 349 -17.63 -10.29 -4.53
CA GLN A 349 -18.09 -11.37 -5.38
C GLN A 349 -17.38 -11.37 -6.74
N GLY A 350 -17.13 -10.20 -7.34
CA GLY A 350 -16.35 -10.08 -8.58
C GLY A 350 -14.92 -10.63 -8.47
N ILE A 351 -14.28 -10.53 -7.29
CA ILE A 351 -12.98 -11.16 -7.03
C ILE A 351 -13.13 -12.68 -6.94
N VAL A 352 -14.13 -13.18 -6.20
CA VAL A 352 -14.40 -14.63 -6.05
C VAL A 352 -14.70 -15.28 -7.40
N ASP A 353 -15.56 -14.68 -8.22
CA ASP A 353 -15.91 -15.20 -9.55
C ASP A 353 -14.73 -15.19 -10.53
N SER A 354 -13.68 -14.43 -10.22
CA SER A 354 -12.44 -14.41 -11.00
C SER A 354 -11.48 -15.55 -10.64
N GLY A 355 -11.84 -16.40 -9.67
CA GLY A 355 -11.12 -17.63 -9.34
C GLY A 355 -9.95 -17.47 -8.38
N VAL A 356 -9.86 -16.36 -7.65
CA VAL A 356 -8.80 -16.13 -6.65
C VAL A 356 -8.98 -17.07 -5.44
N PRO A 357 -7.92 -17.72 -4.90
CA PRO A 357 -6.51 -17.67 -5.36
C PRO A 357 -6.09 -18.74 -6.38
N GLU A 358 -6.94 -19.72 -6.72
CA GLU A 358 -6.53 -20.92 -7.46
C GLU A 358 -6.29 -20.73 -8.95
N GLN A 359 -6.97 -19.77 -9.60
CA GLN A 359 -6.87 -19.58 -11.04
C GLN A 359 -6.13 -18.28 -11.36
N HIS A 360 -5.20 -18.35 -12.32
CA HIS A 360 -4.53 -17.19 -12.94
C HIS A 360 -4.97 -17.03 -14.40
N PRO A 361 -6.22 -16.66 -14.71
CA PRO A 361 -6.59 -16.42 -16.10
C PRO A 361 -5.81 -15.20 -16.61
N ASP A 362 -5.06 -15.35 -17.71
CA ASP A 362 -4.30 -14.27 -18.38
C ASP A 362 -5.18 -13.07 -18.83
N ARG A 363 -6.51 -13.18 -18.68
CA ARG A 363 -7.50 -12.11 -18.94
C ARG A 363 -8.17 -11.54 -17.69
N SER A 364 -8.08 -12.24 -16.56
CA SER A 364 -8.67 -11.84 -15.28
C SER A 364 -7.85 -10.84 -14.50
N GLY A 365 -6.69 -10.42 -15.02
CA GLY A 365 -5.82 -9.50 -14.31
C GLY A 365 -5.28 -10.04 -12.99
N TYR A 366 -5.24 -11.36 -12.82
CA TYR A 366 -4.61 -12.06 -11.69
C TYR A 366 -3.51 -12.97 -12.23
N TRP A 367 -2.29 -12.76 -11.76
CA TRP A 367 -1.08 -13.44 -12.22
C TRP A 367 -0.16 -13.72 -11.02
N ASN A 368 1.07 -14.17 -11.27
CA ASN A 368 2.09 -14.40 -10.24
C ASN A 368 2.54 -13.09 -9.55
N ASN A 369 1.64 -12.49 -8.77
CA ASN A 369 1.86 -11.30 -7.95
C ASN A 369 1.13 -11.49 -6.60
N ILE A 370 1.91 -11.53 -5.52
CA ILE A 370 1.48 -11.71 -4.13
C ILE A 370 1.48 -10.39 -3.35
N SER A 371 1.91 -9.29 -3.97
CA SER A 371 2.11 -7.99 -3.32
C SER A 371 0.82 -7.26 -2.89
N GLN A 372 0.98 -6.18 -2.12
CA GLN A 372 -0.12 -5.30 -1.71
C GLN A 372 -0.72 -4.49 -2.87
N CYS A 373 0.10 -4.06 -3.84
CA CYS A 373 -0.37 -3.14 -4.87
C CYS A 373 -1.35 -3.80 -5.83
N CYS A 374 -0.91 -4.86 -6.50
CA CYS A 374 -1.71 -5.50 -7.52
C CYS A 374 -1.88 -7.00 -7.28
N GLY A 375 -1.43 -7.52 -6.13
CA GLY A 375 -1.39 -8.96 -5.84
C GLY A 375 -2.33 -9.44 -4.75
N ALA A 376 -2.10 -10.70 -4.35
CA ALA A 376 -2.92 -11.44 -3.39
C ALA A 376 -3.01 -10.79 -2.00
N SER A 377 -1.94 -10.16 -1.50
CA SER A 377 -1.96 -9.51 -0.18
C SER A 377 -2.97 -8.36 -0.15
N GLY A 378 -3.03 -7.53 -1.20
CA GLY A 378 -4.01 -6.43 -1.29
C GLY A 378 -5.45 -6.93 -1.41
N VAL A 379 -5.67 -8.10 -2.01
CA VAL A 379 -6.97 -8.78 -1.99
C VAL A 379 -7.32 -9.24 -0.57
N ALA A 380 -6.39 -9.89 0.13
CA ALA A 380 -6.62 -10.36 1.49
C ALA A 380 -6.96 -9.20 2.45
N GLU A 381 -6.24 -8.08 2.37
CA GLU A 381 -6.53 -6.85 3.14
C GLU A 381 -7.97 -6.35 2.93
N PHE A 382 -8.46 -6.38 1.69
CA PHE A 382 -9.85 -6.00 1.41
C PHE A 382 -10.85 -6.95 2.08
N PHE A 383 -10.60 -8.26 2.08
CA PHE A 383 -11.48 -9.21 2.75
C PHE A 383 -11.37 -9.17 4.28
N ILE A 384 -10.20 -8.84 4.84
CA ILE A 384 -10.03 -8.53 6.27
C ILE A 384 -10.87 -7.32 6.65
N ALA A 385 -10.80 -6.25 5.85
CA ALA A 385 -11.62 -5.06 6.02
C ALA A 385 -13.14 -5.37 5.94
N MET A 386 -13.57 -6.15 4.95
CA MET A 386 -14.97 -6.58 4.84
C MET A 386 -15.42 -7.37 6.08
N HIS A 387 -14.56 -8.23 6.63
CA HIS A 387 -14.86 -8.93 7.88
C HIS A 387 -15.05 -7.95 9.04
N ALA A 388 -14.13 -7.01 9.25
CA ALA A 388 -14.23 -6.01 10.31
C ALA A 388 -15.54 -5.20 10.19
N MET A 389 -15.90 -4.77 8.99
CA MET A 389 -17.09 -3.96 8.76
C MET A 389 -18.43 -4.68 8.94
N THR A 390 -18.48 -5.98 8.67
CA THR A 390 -19.73 -6.73 8.55
C THR A 390 -19.92 -7.80 9.62
N GLY A 391 -18.83 -8.22 10.27
CA GLY A 391 -18.81 -9.39 11.14
C GLY A 391 -18.95 -10.73 10.40
N ASP A 392 -19.09 -10.73 9.07
CA ASP A 392 -19.28 -11.95 8.29
C ASP A 392 -17.97 -12.74 8.21
N THR A 393 -17.97 -13.93 8.80
CA THR A 393 -16.79 -14.80 8.88
C THR A 393 -16.40 -15.39 7.52
N ARG A 394 -17.30 -15.36 6.52
CA ARG A 394 -16.97 -15.81 5.15
C ARG A 394 -15.86 -14.95 4.53
N HIS A 395 -15.84 -13.65 4.85
CA HIS A 395 -14.78 -12.77 4.39
C HIS A 395 -13.43 -13.12 5.02
N LEU A 396 -13.40 -13.38 6.33
CA LEU A 396 -12.20 -13.82 7.03
C LEU A 396 -11.68 -15.17 6.49
N MET A 397 -12.59 -16.13 6.24
CA MET A 397 -12.23 -17.42 5.66
C MET A 397 -11.66 -17.29 4.25
N PHE A 398 -12.18 -16.36 3.44
CA PHE A 398 -11.62 -16.08 2.12
C PHE A 398 -10.24 -15.43 2.21
N ALA A 399 -10.06 -14.42 3.08
CA ALA A 399 -8.74 -13.81 3.33
C ALA A 399 -7.71 -14.87 3.77
N ARG A 400 -8.13 -15.77 4.66
CA ARG A 400 -7.32 -16.92 5.11
C ARG A 400 -6.88 -17.78 3.94
N ARG A 401 -7.81 -18.20 3.09
CA ARG A 401 -7.53 -19.01 1.90
C ARG A 401 -6.55 -18.34 0.95
N VAL A 402 -6.69 -17.03 0.74
CA VAL A 402 -5.75 -16.25 -0.09
C VAL A 402 -4.36 -16.19 0.55
N MET A 403 -4.27 -15.97 1.87
CA MET A 403 -2.97 -15.91 2.55
C MET A 403 -2.31 -17.28 2.71
N ASP A 404 -3.07 -18.36 2.79
CA ASP A 404 -2.53 -19.72 2.74
C ASP A 404 -1.84 -19.99 1.39
N ASP A 405 -2.44 -19.56 0.27
CA ASP A 405 -1.79 -19.59 -1.04
C ASP A 405 -0.52 -18.72 -1.06
N VAL A 406 -0.56 -17.50 -0.51
CA VAL A 406 0.63 -16.63 -0.40
C VAL A 406 1.77 -17.30 0.38
N VAL A 407 1.48 -17.90 1.55
CA VAL A 407 2.48 -18.61 2.35
C VAL A 407 3.02 -19.82 1.58
N SER A 408 2.17 -20.57 0.88
CA SER A 408 2.58 -21.76 0.11
C SER A 408 3.56 -21.44 -1.04
N ARG A 409 3.51 -20.21 -1.57
CA ARG A 409 4.40 -19.73 -2.65
C ARG A 409 5.69 -19.08 -2.14
N ALA A 410 5.89 -19.04 -0.83
CA ALA A 410 7.12 -18.50 -0.25
C ALA A 410 8.32 -19.37 -0.64
N THR A 411 9.43 -18.73 -0.97
CA THR A 411 10.72 -19.37 -1.19
C THR A 411 11.54 -19.27 0.09
N ALA A 412 11.96 -20.41 0.64
CA ALA A 412 12.87 -20.45 1.77
C ALA A 412 14.27 -19.96 1.35
N ASP A 413 14.86 -19.11 2.18
CA ASP A 413 16.21 -18.58 2.01
C ASP A 413 16.87 -18.56 3.40
N GLY A 414 17.67 -19.60 3.69
CA GLY A 414 18.17 -19.87 5.04
C GLY A 414 17.02 -20.01 6.04
N ALA A 415 17.05 -19.22 7.12
CA ALA A 415 15.98 -19.18 8.12
C ALA A 415 14.83 -18.22 7.77
N GLY A 416 14.90 -17.51 6.62
CA GLY A 416 13.90 -16.52 6.22
C GLY A 416 13.02 -16.97 5.05
N LEU A 417 11.96 -16.21 4.80
CA LEU A 417 11.07 -16.37 3.65
C LEU A 417 11.13 -15.14 2.75
N LYS A 418 11.16 -15.39 1.45
CA LYS A 418 11.02 -14.36 0.41
C LYS A 418 9.98 -14.81 -0.61
N TRP A 419 9.45 -13.85 -1.37
CA TRP A 419 8.49 -14.15 -2.42
C TRP A 419 9.03 -13.65 -3.75
N ILE A 420 9.31 -14.60 -4.64
CA ILE A 420 9.75 -14.32 -6.00
C ILE A 420 8.51 -14.19 -6.87
N GLN A 421 8.26 -13.00 -7.41
CA GLN A 421 7.03 -12.68 -8.12
C GLN A 421 7.29 -11.83 -9.36
N ALA A 422 6.32 -11.83 -10.27
CA ALA A 422 6.30 -10.92 -11.41
C ALA A 422 5.50 -9.67 -11.04
N GLU A 423 6.18 -8.56 -10.77
CA GLU A 423 5.48 -7.28 -10.55
C GLU A 423 4.69 -6.88 -11.80
N HIS A 424 5.28 -7.07 -12.98
CA HIS A 424 4.68 -6.65 -14.24
C HIS A 424 4.01 -7.82 -14.93
N ARG A 425 2.68 -7.76 -15.08
CA ARG A 425 1.91 -8.76 -15.83
C ARG A 425 2.44 -9.00 -17.26
N VAL A 426 2.90 -7.95 -17.93
CA VAL A 426 3.40 -8.00 -19.31
C VAL A 426 4.88 -8.41 -19.43
N ARG A 427 5.57 -8.61 -18.31
CA ARG A 427 6.94 -9.13 -18.23
C ARG A 427 6.99 -10.26 -17.19
N PRO A 428 6.26 -11.37 -17.40
CA PRO A 428 6.14 -12.45 -16.42
C PRO A 428 7.48 -13.13 -16.09
N GLU A 429 8.48 -13.01 -16.96
CA GLU A 429 9.85 -13.49 -16.79
C GLU A 429 10.70 -12.63 -15.83
N LEU A 430 10.31 -11.38 -15.59
CA LEU A 430 11.00 -10.48 -14.67
C LEU A 430 10.59 -10.79 -13.23
N LEU A 431 11.19 -11.85 -12.70
CA LEU A 431 10.93 -12.37 -11.37
C LEU A 431 11.92 -11.80 -10.35
N VAL A 432 11.39 -11.05 -9.38
CA VAL A 432 12.20 -10.38 -8.35
C VAL A 432 11.59 -10.65 -6.97
N ALA A 433 12.44 -10.80 -5.96
CA ALA A 433 12.02 -10.75 -4.56
C ALA A 433 12.38 -9.36 -4.02
N GLN A 434 11.37 -8.58 -3.63
CA GLN A 434 11.55 -7.21 -3.15
C GLN A 434 11.27 -7.09 -1.65
N THR A 435 11.80 -6.04 -1.01
CA THR A 435 11.65 -5.83 0.44
C THR A 435 10.46 -4.94 0.82
N GLY A 436 10.11 -3.94 -0.01
CA GLY A 436 9.18 -2.87 0.32
C GLY A 436 7.71 -3.26 0.53
N LEU A 437 6.86 -2.26 0.84
CA LEU A 437 5.45 -2.44 1.19
C LEU A 437 4.59 -2.91 0.01
N MET A 438 4.59 -2.15 -1.08
CA MET A 438 3.62 -2.32 -2.16
C MET A 438 3.98 -3.45 -3.12
N GLN A 439 5.23 -3.90 -3.11
CA GLN A 439 5.78 -4.90 -4.05
C GLN A 439 6.55 -6.04 -3.37
N GLY A 440 6.67 -6.05 -2.04
CA GLY A 440 7.68 -6.87 -1.37
C GLY A 440 7.25 -7.54 -0.09
N ALA A 441 8.23 -8.20 0.54
CA ALA A 441 8.06 -9.02 1.73
C ALA A 441 7.53 -8.22 2.94
N ALA A 442 7.82 -6.91 3.06
CA ALA A 442 7.27 -6.10 4.14
C ALA A 442 5.74 -5.99 4.04
N GLY A 443 5.20 -5.83 2.83
CA GLY A 443 3.75 -5.79 2.63
C GLY A 443 3.06 -7.13 2.85
N VAL A 444 3.72 -8.21 2.45
CA VAL A 444 3.24 -9.58 2.71
C VAL A 444 3.23 -9.86 4.22
N GLY A 445 4.33 -9.53 4.90
CA GLY A 445 4.45 -9.62 6.35
C GLY A 445 3.36 -8.80 7.06
N LEU A 446 3.11 -7.58 6.61
CA LEU A 446 2.04 -6.74 7.14
C LEU A 446 0.65 -7.42 7.01
N ALA A 447 0.32 -7.93 5.82
CA ALA A 447 -0.95 -8.62 5.58
C ALA A 447 -1.10 -9.90 6.43
N LEU A 448 -0.01 -10.64 6.64
CA LEU A 448 0.01 -11.80 7.55
C LEU A 448 -0.30 -11.40 9.00
N LEU A 449 0.27 -10.29 9.48
CA LEU A 449 0.03 -9.78 10.83
C LEU A 449 -1.38 -9.21 11.01
N HIS A 450 -1.94 -8.59 9.97
CA HIS A 450 -3.31 -8.11 9.96
C HIS A 450 -4.33 -9.27 9.93
N LEU A 451 -4.06 -10.32 9.15
CA LEU A 451 -4.90 -11.52 9.16
C LEU A 451 -4.89 -12.20 10.53
N ASP A 452 -3.71 -12.39 11.12
CA ASP A 452 -3.56 -12.89 12.49
C ASP A 452 -4.35 -12.01 13.48
N GLY A 453 -4.23 -10.68 13.35
CA GLY A 453 -4.98 -9.75 14.18
C GLY A 453 -6.49 -9.93 14.06
N ALA A 454 -7.01 -10.05 12.83
CA ALA A 454 -8.43 -10.29 12.59
C ALA A 454 -8.91 -11.62 13.18
N MET A 455 -8.11 -12.69 13.08
CA MET A 455 -8.41 -14.00 13.70
C MET A 455 -8.45 -13.93 15.23
N ASN A 456 -7.64 -13.06 15.82
CA ASN A 456 -7.48 -12.91 17.27
C ASN A 456 -8.16 -11.64 17.84
N ARG A 457 -8.99 -10.95 17.05
CA ARG A 457 -9.69 -9.69 17.42
C ARG A 457 -8.76 -8.57 17.91
N ARG A 458 -7.56 -8.49 17.35
CA ARG A 458 -6.59 -7.41 17.57
C ARG A 458 -6.67 -6.42 16.39
N ALA A 459 -6.94 -5.15 16.70
CA ALA A 459 -6.88 -4.09 15.70
C ALA A 459 -5.43 -3.87 15.21
N PRO A 460 -5.20 -3.56 13.93
CA PRO A 460 -3.89 -3.23 13.42
C PRO A 460 -3.39 -1.90 14.00
N LEU A 461 -2.06 -1.74 14.13
CA LEU A 461 -1.46 -0.44 14.43
C LEU A 461 -1.32 0.37 13.13
N VAL A 462 -0.90 -0.30 12.04
CA VAL A 462 -0.66 0.34 10.75
C VAL A 462 -1.96 0.44 9.95
N ALA A 463 -2.41 1.66 9.73
CA ALA A 463 -3.49 1.98 8.79
C ALA A 463 -3.03 3.08 7.83
N LEU A 464 -2.97 2.77 6.54
CA LEU A 464 -2.53 3.72 5.52
C LEU A 464 -3.47 4.93 5.42
N PRO A 465 -2.98 6.13 5.07
CA PRO A 465 -3.83 7.33 4.97
C PRO A 465 -5.01 7.22 4.00
N ASP A 466 -4.89 6.34 3.00
CA ASP A 466 -5.93 6.07 2.02
C ASP A 466 -6.83 4.89 2.42
N ALA A 467 -6.56 4.21 3.53
CA ALA A 467 -7.40 3.15 4.06
C ALA A 467 -8.60 3.79 4.76
N PRO A 468 -9.83 3.34 4.46
CA PRO A 468 -10.96 3.78 5.25
C PRO A 468 -10.87 3.21 6.67
N GLN A 469 -11.53 3.88 7.62
CA GLN A 469 -11.60 3.41 9.00
C GLN A 469 -12.52 2.20 9.06
N TRP A 470 -11.93 1.01 9.02
CA TRP A 470 -12.66 -0.24 9.23
C TRP A 470 -12.88 -0.36 10.75
N VAL A 471 -14.10 0.01 11.18
CA VAL A 471 -14.52 0.16 12.59
C VAL A 471 -14.21 -1.06 13.45
#